data_AF-A0A522FEW0-F1
#
_entry.id   AF-A0A522FEW0-F1
#
_cell.length_a   1.000
_cell.length_b   1.000
_cell.length_c   1.000
_cell.angle_alpha   90.00
_cell.angle_beta   90.00
_cell.angle_gamma   90.00
#
_symmetry.space_group_name_H-M   'P 1'
#
loop_
_entity.id
_entity.type
_entity.pdbx_description
1 polymer ?
#
loop_
_entity_poly.entity_id
_entity_poly.type
_entity_poly.pdbx_seq_one_letter_code
_entity_poly.pdbx_strand_id
1 'polypeptide(L)'
;MEDEQKVDIIFDSKEQKMITVIKEANMYMEMPLKTNLEQSNKSTDDQNYKRTGNKKKILGYDCEEVHFKNNKEDIEMWVSQENIPFMGIGGNGMPGQEQKSSFSSLSNLKMGFPFLIIAKSNGSTSRFEVTSIEKKSLDNSMFTIPSGFQKMDMNMMKQMK
;
A
#
# COMPACT_ATOMS: atom_id res chain seq x y z
N MET A 1 -5.61 0.58 26.43
CA MET A 1 -6.39 1.08 25.29
C MET A 1 -5.41 1.92 24.51
N GLU A 2 -4.88 1.39 23.40
CA GLU A 2 -4.00 2.17 22.52
C GLU A 2 -4.91 3.13 21.75
N ASP A 3 -4.81 4.42 22.03
CA ASP A 3 -5.48 5.45 21.24
C ASP A 3 -4.88 5.41 19.82
N GLU A 4 -5.67 4.92 18.88
CA GLU A 4 -5.34 4.90 17.46
C GLU A 4 -5.26 6.35 16.95
N GLN A 5 -4.06 6.94 16.99
CA GLN A 5 -3.82 8.28 16.43
C GLN A 5 -4.23 8.28 14.96
N LYS A 6 -5.19 9.14 14.60
CA LYS A 6 -5.70 9.24 13.22
C LYS A 6 -4.73 10.07 12.40
N VAL A 7 -3.76 9.38 11.81
CA VAL A 7 -2.89 9.98 10.81
C VAL A 7 -3.51 9.90 9.42
N ASP A 8 -3.39 10.98 8.65
CA ASP A 8 -3.59 10.90 7.20
C ASP A 8 -2.23 10.77 6.52
N ILE A 9 -2.16 9.98 5.46
CA ILE A 9 -0.97 9.83 4.63
C ILE A 9 -1.31 10.28 3.22
N ILE A 10 -0.64 11.33 2.76
CA ILE A 10 -0.80 11.91 1.43
C ILE A 10 0.43 11.55 0.60
N PHE A 11 0.22 11.04 -0.60
CA PHE A 11 1.27 10.76 -1.57
C PHE A 11 1.26 11.83 -2.65
N ASP A 12 2.32 12.66 -2.68
CA ASP A 12 2.53 13.65 -3.71
C ASP A 12 3.47 13.08 -4.77
N SER A 13 2.89 12.60 -5.87
CA SER A 13 3.62 12.02 -6.99
C SER A 13 4.34 13.08 -7.84
N LYS A 14 3.96 14.36 -7.76
CA LYS A 14 4.61 15.43 -8.50
C LYS A 14 5.91 15.84 -7.84
N GLU A 15 5.89 15.99 -6.51
CA GLU A 15 7.06 16.36 -5.72
C GLU A 15 7.84 15.15 -5.18
N GLN A 16 7.37 13.93 -5.46
CA GLN A 16 7.98 12.68 -5.00
C GLN A 16 8.18 12.69 -3.48
N LYS A 17 7.12 13.00 -2.73
CA LYS A 17 7.13 13.04 -1.25
C LYS A 17 5.89 12.39 -0.66
N MET A 18 6.07 11.82 0.52
CA MET A 18 5.00 11.34 1.38
C MET A 18 4.82 12.33 2.51
N ILE A 19 3.57 12.73 2.76
CA ILE A 19 3.21 13.67 3.80
C ILE A 19 2.37 12.93 4.84
N THR A 20 2.87 12.82 6.06
CA THR A 20 2.10 12.30 7.19
C THR A 20 1.52 13.48 7.96
N VAL A 21 0.20 13.55 8.06
CA VAL A 21 -0.52 14.61 8.77
C VAL A 21 -1.02 14.03 10.10
N ILE A 22 -0.56 14.60 11.21
CA ILE A 22 -0.96 14.22 12.56
C ILE A 22 -1.96 15.28 13.05
N LYS A 23 -3.25 14.98 12.89
CA LYS A 23 -4.32 15.96 13.13
C LYS A 23 -4.38 16.44 14.57
N GLU A 24 -4.25 15.53 15.51
CA GLU A 24 -4.34 15.81 16.95
C GLU A 24 -3.22 16.74 17.43
N ALA A 25 -2.08 16.74 16.72
CA ALA A 25 -0.92 17.53 17.05
C ALA A 25 -0.80 18.82 16.20
N ASN A 26 -1.71 19.06 15.25
CA ASN A 26 -1.62 20.14 14.26
C ASN A 26 -0.24 20.21 13.57
N MET A 27 0.33 19.04 13.28
CA MET A 27 1.67 18.92 12.70
C MET A 27 1.65 18.01 11.47
N TYR A 28 2.62 18.20 10.60
CA TYR A 28 2.86 17.31 9.48
C TYR A 28 4.36 17.04 9.29
N MET A 29 4.66 15.91 8.69
CA MET A 29 6.01 15.53 8.30
C MET A 29 6.05 15.28 6.80
N GLU A 30 7.06 15.82 6.14
CA GLU A 30 7.36 15.48 4.75
C GLU A 30 8.57 14.57 4.73
N MET A 31 8.41 13.43 4.06
CA MET A 31 9.50 12.54 3.74
C MET A 31 9.66 12.53 2.23
N PRO A 32 10.86 12.76 1.69
CA PRO A 32 11.10 12.44 0.29
C PRO A 32 10.77 10.96 0.10
N LEU A 33 9.99 10.65 -0.93
CA LEU A 33 9.94 9.30 -1.44
C LEU A 33 11.35 9.05 -1.96
N LYS A 34 12.21 8.47 -1.12
CA LYS A 34 13.46 7.92 -1.61
C LYS A 34 13.04 6.84 -2.58
N THR A 35 13.03 7.19 -3.86
CA THR A 35 13.14 6.24 -4.94
C THR A 35 14.51 5.60 -4.82
N ASN A 36 14.67 4.69 -3.85
CA ASN A 36 15.56 3.55 -4.01
C ASN A 36 14.93 2.63 -5.07
N LEU A 37 14.67 3.18 -6.27
CA LEU A 37 14.42 2.42 -7.50
C LEU A 37 15.61 1.50 -7.79
N GLU A 38 16.80 1.84 -7.26
CA GLU A 38 18.00 1.00 -7.27
C GLU A 38 17.88 -0.25 -6.39
N GLN A 39 17.07 -0.27 -5.32
CA GLN A 39 16.83 -1.48 -4.52
C GLN A 39 15.60 -2.28 -4.96
N SER A 40 14.67 -1.68 -5.72
CA SER A 40 13.61 -2.42 -6.40
C SER A 40 14.07 -3.06 -7.73
N ASN A 41 15.33 -2.82 -8.14
CA ASN A 41 15.99 -3.55 -9.23
C ASN A 41 16.60 -4.89 -8.79
N LYS A 42 16.47 -5.30 -7.52
CA LYS A 42 16.31 -6.74 -7.29
C LYS A 42 14.95 -7.08 -7.86
N SER A 43 14.95 -7.39 -9.15
CA SER A 43 14.02 -8.33 -9.79
C SER A 43 13.48 -9.25 -8.71
N THR A 44 12.33 -8.91 -8.13
CA THR A 44 11.46 -9.94 -7.60
C THR A 44 11.08 -10.67 -8.86
N ASP A 45 11.88 -11.69 -9.13
CA ASP A 45 11.82 -12.54 -10.29
C ASP A 45 10.34 -12.70 -10.63
N ASP A 46 9.92 -12.29 -11.84
CA ASP A 46 8.55 -12.53 -12.33
C ASP A 46 8.19 -14.04 -12.20
N GLN A 47 9.18 -14.89 -11.89
CA GLN A 47 9.13 -16.31 -11.52
C GLN A 47 8.38 -16.64 -10.22
N ASN A 48 8.15 -15.70 -9.27
CA ASN A 48 7.59 -16.09 -7.96
C ASN A 48 6.06 -16.16 -7.93
N TYR A 49 5.37 -15.73 -8.98
CA TYR A 49 3.93 -15.89 -9.10
C TYR A 49 3.55 -16.49 -10.45
N LYS A 50 2.43 -17.20 -10.48
CA LYS A 50 1.90 -17.84 -11.67
C LYS A 50 0.49 -17.34 -11.93
N ARG A 51 0.28 -16.77 -13.12
CA ARG A 51 -1.06 -16.57 -13.69
C ARG A 51 -1.64 -17.94 -14.04
N THR A 52 -2.82 -18.24 -13.54
CA THR A 52 -3.45 -19.55 -13.78
C THR A 52 -4.22 -19.59 -15.10
N GLY A 53 -4.52 -18.42 -15.69
CA GLY A 53 -5.39 -18.27 -16.84
C GLY A 53 -6.88 -18.31 -16.49
N ASN A 54 -7.24 -18.60 -15.23
CA ASN A 54 -8.61 -18.57 -14.77
C ASN A 54 -9.11 -17.13 -14.73
N LYS A 55 -10.33 -16.92 -15.24
CA LYS A 55 -10.96 -15.60 -15.35
C LYS A 55 -12.30 -15.60 -14.63
N LYS A 56 -12.62 -14.53 -13.93
CA LYS A 56 -13.96 -14.27 -13.40
C LYS A 56 -14.24 -12.78 -13.31
N LYS A 57 -15.52 -12.42 -13.22
CA LYS A 57 -15.92 -11.05 -12.94
C LYS A 57 -16.12 -10.83 -11.44
N ILE A 58 -15.52 -9.78 -10.88
CA ILE A 58 -15.75 -9.33 -9.49
C ILE A 58 -16.22 -7.88 -9.55
N LEU A 59 -17.41 -7.58 -9.02
CA LEU A 59 -18.04 -6.26 -9.10
C LEU A 59 -18.09 -5.69 -10.55
N GLY A 60 -18.22 -6.56 -11.55
CA GLY A 60 -18.23 -6.20 -12.98
C GLY A 60 -16.85 -6.11 -13.65
N TYR A 61 -15.77 -6.17 -12.89
CA TYR A 61 -14.40 -6.08 -13.41
C TYR A 61 -13.85 -7.45 -13.81
N ASP A 62 -13.16 -7.52 -14.95
CA ASP A 62 -12.48 -8.74 -15.38
C ASP A 62 -11.22 -8.97 -14.54
N CYS A 63 -11.23 -10.08 -13.81
CA CYS A 63 -10.12 -10.49 -12.96
C CYS A 63 -9.52 -11.80 -13.46
N GLU A 64 -8.20 -11.89 -13.39
CA GLU A 64 -7.44 -13.12 -13.59
C GLU A 64 -6.87 -13.60 -12.26
N GLU A 65 -6.88 -14.92 -12.06
CA GLU A 65 -6.28 -15.53 -10.89
C GLU A 65 -4.75 -15.63 -11.01
N VAL A 66 -4.10 -15.23 -9.92
CA VAL A 66 -2.65 -15.26 -9.75
C VAL A 66 -2.32 -15.97 -8.44
N HIS A 67 -1.41 -16.93 -8.49
CA HIS A 67 -0.93 -17.66 -7.32
C HIS A 67 0.52 -17.32 -7.04
N PHE A 68 0.84 -17.02 -5.79
CA PHE A 68 2.20 -16.88 -5.27
C PHE A 68 2.40 -17.90 -4.17
N LYS A 69 3.45 -18.71 -4.25
CA LYS A 69 3.71 -19.77 -3.27
C LYS A 69 5.20 -19.89 -2.97
N ASN A 70 5.54 -19.90 -1.69
CA ASN A 70 6.86 -20.20 -1.18
C ASN A 70 6.78 -21.10 0.08
N ASN A 71 7.91 -21.40 0.70
CA ASN A 71 7.97 -22.28 1.89
C ASN A 71 7.21 -21.77 3.12
N LYS A 72 6.82 -20.49 3.15
CA LYS A 72 6.20 -19.81 4.29
C LYS A 72 4.77 -19.33 4.01
N GLU A 73 4.42 -19.12 2.73
CA GLU A 73 3.22 -18.42 2.31
C GLU A 73 2.62 -19.06 1.04
N ASP A 74 1.30 -19.18 1.02
CA ASP A 74 0.50 -19.57 -0.14
C ASP A 74 -0.59 -18.52 -0.33
N ILE A 75 -0.49 -17.74 -1.41
CA ILE A 75 -1.30 -16.56 -1.66
C ILE A 75 -2.02 -16.73 -3.00
N GLU A 76 -3.34 -16.74 -2.96
CA GLU A 76 -4.22 -16.64 -4.13
C GLU A 76 -4.71 -15.20 -4.26
N MET A 77 -4.65 -14.66 -5.47
CA MET A 77 -5.15 -13.33 -5.80
C MET A 77 -6.04 -13.37 -7.03
N TRP A 78 -7.07 -12.53 -7.03
CA TRP A 78 -7.82 -12.20 -8.24
C TRP A 78 -7.58 -10.75 -8.59
N VAL A 79 -6.97 -10.51 -9.74
CA VAL A 79 -6.37 -9.22 -10.09
C VAL A 79 -6.97 -8.69 -11.39
N SER A 80 -7.36 -7.41 -11.38
CA SER A 80 -7.82 -6.69 -12.57
C SER A 80 -6.66 -5.90 -13.19
N GLN A 81 -6.59 -5.88 -14.53
CA GLN A 81 -5.62 -5.07 -15.29
C GLN A 81 -6.07 -3.62 -15.51
N GLU A 82 -7.24 -3.24 -14.98
CA GLU A 82 -7.66 -1.84 -14.99
C GLU A 82 -6.63 -0.95 -14.28
N ASN A 83 -6.49 0.29 -14.75
CA ASN A 83 -5.49 1.23 -14.25
C ASN A 83 -5.90 1.84 -12.90
N ILE A 84 -6.07 1.00 -11.89
CA ILE A 84 -6.34 1.38 -10.51
C ILE A 84 -5.01 1.31 -9.75
N PRO A 85 -4.45 2.45 -9.29
CA PRO A 85 -3.21 2.45 -8.53
C PRO A 85 -3.34 1.59 -7.27
N PHE A 86 -2.39 0.69 -7.04
CA PHE A 86 -2.31 -0.12 -5.83
C PHE A 86 -0.96 0.10 -5.16
N MET A 87 -0.95 0.61 -3.93
CA MET A 87 0.27 0.88 -3.16
C MET A 87 0.58 -0.20 -2.10
N GLY A 88 -0.11 -1.35 -2.17
CA GLY A 88 -0.01 -2.43 -1.17
C GLY A 88 -1.08 -2.31 -0.09
N ILE A 89 -1.34 -3.44 0.59
CA ILE A 89 -2.19 -3.50 1.78
C ILE A 89 -1.26 -3.63 3.00
N GLY A 90 -1.32 -2.65 3.89
CA GLY A 90 -0.51 -2.61 5.10
C GLY A 90 0.68 -1.67 5.00
N GLY A 91 0.59 -0.57 5.75
CA GLY A 91 1.70 0.05 6.48
C GLY A 91 2.89 0.66 5.71
N ASN A 92 2.94 0.60 4.38
CA ASN A 92 4.05 1.17 3.59
C ASN A 92 4.23 2.71 3.73
N GLY A 93 3.41 3.38 4.55
CA GLY A 93 3.46 4.82 4.76
C GLY A 93 3.97 5.28 6.12
N MET A 94 4.29 4.38 7.06
CA MET A 94 4.89 4.79 8.34
C MET A 94 6.41 4.52 8.37
N PRO A 95 7.25 5.55 8.50
CA PRO A 95 8.69 5.37 8.65
C PRO A 95 8.99 4.67 9.99
N GLY A 96 9.67 3.52 9.93
CA GLY A 96 10.16 2.83 11.13
C GLY A 96 9.34 1.64 11.63
N GLN A 97 8.23 1.28 10.96
CA GLN A 97 7.63 -0.04 11.17
C GLN A 97 8.27 -1.06 10.22
N GLU A 98 8.80 -2.14 10.78
CA GLU A 98 9.23 -3.31 9.99
C GLU A 98 8.03 -3.84 9.18
N GLN A 99 8.28 -4.16 7.91
CA GLN A 99 7.32 -4.80 7.01
C GLN A 99 6.90 -6.17 7.58
N LYS A 100 5.87 -6.18 8.42
CA LYS A 100 5.32 -7.39 9.03
C LYS A 100 4.13 -7.97 8.26
N SER A 101 3.62 -7.29 7.23
CA SER A 101 2.52 -7.83 6.41
C SER A 101 3.05 -8.57 5.19
N SER A 102 2.60 -9.81 5.00
CA SER A 102 2.79 -10.62 3.78
C SER A 102 2.31 -9.93 2.51
N PHE A 103 1.48 -8.89 2.65
CA PHE A 103 0.91 -8.11 1.55
C PHE A 103 1.81 -6.96 1.07
N SER A 104 2.82 -6.56 1.85
CA SER A 104 3.72 -5.46 1.48
C SER A 104 4.62 -5.82 0.29
N SER A 105 4.95 -7.10 0.10
CA SER A 105 5.70 -7.60 -1.06
C SER A 105 4.89 -7.56 -2.36
N LEU A 106 3.55 -7.56 -2.27
CA LEU A 106 2.65 -7.60 -3.41
C LEU A 106 2.54 -6.26 -4.14
N SER A 107 2.88 -5.14 -3.48
CA SER A 107 2.84 -3.81 -4.10
C SER A 107 3.88 -3.62 -5.22
N ASN A 108 4.95 -4.41 -5.21
CA ASN A 108 6.02 -4.33 -6.20
C ASN A 108 5.70 -5.14 -7.47
N LEU A 109 4.68 -5.98 -7.41
CA LEU A 109 4.30 -6.85 -8.50
C LEU A 109 3.38 -6.04 -9.43
N LYS A 110 3.81 -5.83 -10.69
CA LYS A 110 3.04 -5.16 -11.75
C LYS A 110 1.87 -6.04 -12.24
N MET A 111 1.09 -6.60 -11.32
CA MET A 111 0.03 -7.56 -11.62
C MET A 111 -1.33 -6.90 -11.84
N GLY A 112 -1.51 -5.65 -11.44
CA GLY A 112 -2.79 -4.93 -11.45
C GLY A 112 -3.40 -4.80 -10.05
N PHE A 113 -4.67 -4.41 -9.98
CA PHE A 113 -5.36 -4.15 -8.71
C PHE A 113 -6.02 -5.42 -8.15
N PRO A 114 -5.69 -5.85 -6.91
CA PRO A 114 -6.26 -7.06 -6.32
C PRO A 114 -7.68 -6.81 -5.81
N PHE A 115 -8.65 -7.55 -6.36
CA PHE A 115 -10.05 -7.54 -5.92
C PHE A 115 -10.31 -8.54 -4.79
N LEU A 116 -9.52 -9.61 -4.74
CA LEU A 116 -9.56 -10.63 -3.71
C LEU A 116 -8.14 -11.11 -3.45
N ILE A 117 -7.76 -11.23 -2.18
CA ILE A 117 -6.53 -11.87 -1.74
C ILE A 117 -6.88 -12.88 -0.65
N ILE A 118 -6.40 -14.10 -0.80
CA ILE A 118 -6.47 -15.16 0.21
C ILE A 118 -5.04 -15.58 0.51
N ALA A 119 -4.54 -15.19 1.69
CA ALA A 119 -3.20 -15.53 2.13
C ALA A 119 -3.28 -16.60 3.22
N LYS A 120 -2.54 -17.70 3.05
CA LYS A 120 -2.37 -18.76 4.04
C LYS A 120 -0.94 -18.77 4.52
N SER A 121 -0.73 -18.61 5.82
CA SER A 121 0.59 -18.70 6.45
C SER A 121 0.46 -19.26 7.87
N ASN A 122 1.37 -20.17 8.25
CA ASN A 122 1.48 -20.73 9.60
C ASN A 122 0.14 -21.19 10.21
N GLY A 123 -0.72 -21.85 9.42
CA GLY A 123 -2.04 -22.34 9.85
C GLY A 123 -3.14 -21.28 9.95
N SER A 124 -2.81 -20.01 9.69
CA SER A 124 -3.78 -18.90 9.64
C SER A 124 -4.14 -18.56 8.20
N THR A 125 -5.41 -18.18 7.98
CA THR A 125 -5.91 -17.69 6.69
C THR A 125 -6.39 -16.26 6.86
N SER A 126 -5.86 -15.35 6.05
CA SER A 126 -6.30 -13.96 5.96
C SER A 126 -6.95 -13.72 4.61
N ARG A 127 -8.05 -12.97 4.61
CA ARG A 127 -8.82 -12.65 3.40
C ARG A 127 -9.03 -11.16 3.30
N PHE A 128 -8.68 -10.60 2.16
CA PHE A 128 -9.00 -9.23 1.76
C PHE A 128 -9.93 -9.29 0.56
N GLU A 129 -11.05 -8.58 0.61
CA GLU A 129 -12.01 -8.52 -0.49
C GLU A 129 -12.48 -7.08 -0.69
N VAL A 130 -12.53 -6.67 -1.95
CA VAL A 130 -13.16 -5.43 -2.36
C VAL A 130 -14.68 -5.65 -2.38
N THR A 131 -15.39 -4.90 -1.55
CA THR A 131 -16.84 -5.01 -1.39
C THR A 131 -17.62 -3.96 -2.19
N SER A 132 -16.98 -2.83 -2.54
CA SER A 132 -17.58 -1.74 -3.30
C SER A 132 -16.50 -0.94 -4.04
N ILE A 133 -16.86 -0.39 -5.20
CA ILE A 133 -16.05 0.58 -5.95
C ILE A 133 -16.95 1.73 -6.41
N GLU A 134 -16.58 2.94 -6.05
CA GLU A 134 -17.26 4.18 -6.46
C GLU A 134 -16.33 5.04 -7.30
N LYS A 135 -16.74 5.37 -8.53
CA LYS A 135 -16.06 6.38 -9.34
C LYS A 135 -16.61 7.75 -8.96
N LYS A 136 -15.80 8.57 -8.29
CA LYS A 136 -16.16 9.93 -7.90
C LYS A 136 -14.99 10.88 -8.05
N SER A 137 -15.32 12.14 -8.34
CA SER A 137 -14.37 13.23 -8.16
C SER A 137 -14.24 13.51 -6.67
N LEU A 138 -13.02 13.63 -6.20
CA LEU A 138 -12.71 14.01 -4.83
C LEU A 138 -12.27 15.47 -4.81
N ASP A 139 -12.56 16.18 -3.73
CA ASP A 139 -12.12 17.56 -3.55
C ASP A 139 -10.61 17.59 -3.32
N ASN A 140 -9.92 18.50 -4.01
CA ASN A 140 -8.46 18.65 -3.89
C ASN A 140 -8.02 18.93 -2.44
N SER A 141 -8.85 19.58 -1.63
CA SER A 141 -8.57 19.88 -0.22
C SER A 141 -8.30 18.63 0.61
N MET A 142 -8.86 17.47 0.24
CA MET A 142 -8.58 16.20 0.93
C MET A 142 -7.14 15.71 0.76
N PHE A 143 -6.41 16.26 -0.22
CA PHE A 143 -5.02 15.95 -0.50
C PHE A 143 -4.09 17.12 -0.17
N THR A 144 -4.58 18.13 0.56
CA THR A 144 -3.79 19.27 1.00
C THR A 144 -3.53 19.21 2.50
N ILE A 145 -2.42 19.83 2.93
CA ILE A 145 -2.15 20.03 4.35
C ILE A 145 -3.15 21.09 4.87
N PRO A 146 -3.88 20.83 5.97
CA PRO A 146 -4.80 21.80 6.53
C PRO A 146 -4.06 23.09 6.96
N SER A 147 -4.73 24.24 6.82
CA SER A 147 -4.17 25.53 7.21
C SER A 147 -3.77 25.57 8.69
N GLY A 148 -2.60 26.13 9.00
CA GLY A 148 -2.11 26.28 10.37
C GLY A 148 -1.32 25.08 10.90
N PHE A 149 -1.20 24.00 10.13
CA PHE A 149 -0.36 22.87 10.50
C PHE A 149 1.13 23.24 10.40
N GLN A 150 1.91 22.83 11.38
CA GLN A 150 3.35 23.10 11.44
C GLN A 150 4.16 21.93 10.87
N LYS A 151 5.13 22.25 10.02
CA LYS A 151 6.08 21.25 9.51
C LYS A 151 7.02 20.85 10.65
N MET A 152 7.05 19.58 10.98
CA MET A 152 8.03 19.01 11.88
C MET A 152 9.34 18.76 11.11
N ASP A 153 10.45 19.25 11.64
CA ASP A 153 11.77 19.00 11.06
C ASP A 153 12.24 17.58 11.41
N MET A 154 12.43 16.76 10.37
CA MET A 154 12.92 15.38 10.49
C MET A 154 14.33 15.30 11.12
N ASN A 155 15.11 16.38 11.09
CA ASN A 155 16.43 16.44 11.75
C ASN A 155 16.31 16.47 13.27
N MET A 156 15.26 17.10 13.82
CA MET A 156 15.01 17.10 15.27
C MET A 156 14.62 15.69 15.76
N MET A 157 13.82 14.96 14.99
CA MET A 157 13.44 13.57 15.30
C MET A 157 14.62 12.58 15.30
N LYS A 158 15.63 12.78 14.44
CA LYS A 158 16.83 11.92 14.41
C LYS A 158 17.76 12.12 15.60
N GLN A 159 17.71 13.27 16.27
CA GLN A 159 18.57 13.60 17.41
C GLN A 159 17.98 13.14 18.76
N MET A 160 16.71 12.73 18.78
CA MET A 160 16.02 12.23 19.98
C MET A 160 16.05 10.69 20.10
N LYS A 161 16.81 10.00 19.25
CA LYS A 161 17.06 8.55 19.33
C LYS A 161 18.42 8.25 19.94
#